data_AF-A0A7C6C8X1-F1
#
_entry.id   AF-A0A7C6C8X1-F1
#
_cell.length_a   1.000
_cell.length_b   1.000
_cell.length_c   1.000
_cell.angle_alpha   90.00
_cell.angle_beta   90.00
_cell.angle_gamma   90.00
#
_symmetry.space_group_name_H-M   'P 1'
#
loop_
_entity.id
_entity.type
_entity.pdbx_description
1 polymer ?
#
loop_
_entity_poly.entity_id
_entity_poly.type
_entity_poly.pdbx_seq_one_letter_code
_entity_poly.pdbx_strand_id
1 'polypeptide(L)'
;MKKKSIYLFFLLLAGASLIACDKDDAETNLTFDKNTITLSVDETDTVKVSGGSTPYTAVESDATVVDATVSSAKIAVKGLKVGNTTIKVTDKNGVNATFAVKVEE
;
A
#
# COMPACT_ATOMS: atom_id res chain seq x y z
N MET A 1 0.92 -33.32 56.52
CA MET A 1 2.13 -34.17 56.61
C MET A 1 2.91 -34.03 55.31
N LYS A 2 3.94 -33.18 55.30
CA LYS A 2 5.35 -33.54 55.08
C LYS A 2 5.63 -34.28 53.75
N LYS A 3 6.18 -33.55 52.77
CA LYS A 3 7.59 -33.72 52.38
C LYS A 3 8.05 -32.58 51.48
N LYS A 4 9.04 -31.84 52.00
CA LYS A 4 9.84 -30.84 51.30
C LYS A 4 10.86 -31.58 50.42
N SER A 5 11.09 -31.07 49.21
CA SER A 5 12.35 -31.26 48.48
C SER A 5 12.61 -29.92 47.80
N ILE A 6 13.31 -28.98 48.43
CA ILE A 6 14.77 -28.82 48.36
C ILE A 6 15.31 -29.21 46.98
N TYR A 7 15.46 -28.23 46.10
CA TYR A 7 16.65 -28.11 45.25
C TYR A 7 16.85 -26.63 44.94
N LEU A 8 17.81 -26.09 45.67
CA LEU A 8 18.47 -24.82 45.44
C LEU A 8 19.57 -25.12 44.43
N PHE A 9 19.43 -24.65 43.18
CA PHE A 9 20.59 -24.45 42.31
C PHE A 9 20.36 -23.24 41.40
N PHE A 10 21.05 -22.18 41.80
CA PHE A 10 21.30 -20.96 41.07
C PHE A 10 22.06 -21.28 39.77
N LEU A 11 21.60 -20.81 38.61
CA LEU A 11 22.52 -20.31 37.59
C LEU A 11 21.79 -19.39 36.61
N LEU A 12 22.19 -18.12 36.63
CA LEU A 12 21.98 -17.19 35.53
C LEU A 12 22.44 -17.84 34.21
N LEU A 13 21.53 -17.90 33.25
CA LEU A 13 21.91 -17.76 31.85
C LEU A 13 21.04 -16.66 31.25
N ALA A 14 21.62 -15.46 31.20
CA ALA A 14 21.15 -14.39 30.35
C ALA A 14 21.12 -14.90 28.91
N GLY A 15 19.99 -14.70 28.22
CA GLY A 15 19.87 -15.06 26.80
C GLY A 15 18.54 -15.68 26.45
N ALA A 16 17.44 -14.98 26.73
CA ALA A 16 16.28 -15.07 25.85
C ALA A 16 16.06 -13.65 25.34
N SER A 17 16.70 -13.33 24.22
CA SER A 17 16.22 -12.29 23.33
C SER A 17 14.76 -12.61 23.12
N LEU A 18 13.89 -11.85 23.78
CA LEU A 18 12.52 -11.72 23.34
C LEU A 18 12.72 -11.10 21.96
N ILE A 19 12.74 -11.96 20.94
CA ILE A 19 12.43 -11.54 19.59
C ILE A 19 11.06 -10.93 19.78
N ALA A 20 11.04 -9.62 19.92
CA ALA A 20 9.91 -8.81 19.55
C ALA A 20 9.72 -9.09 18.07
N CYS A 21 9.05 -10.21 17.77
CA CYS A 21 8.12 -10.23 16.69
C CYS A 21 7.05 -9.23 17.12
N ASP A 22 7.33 -7.93 16.90
CA ASP A 22 6.32 -7.09 16.30
C ASP A 22 5.86 -7.91 15.13
N LYS A 23 4.64 -8.42 15.26
CA LYS A 23 3.94 -9.06 14.16
C LYS A 23 3.98 -7.99 13.09
N ASP A 24 4.76 -8.24 12.04
CA ASP A 24 4.73 -7.47 10.82
C ASP A 24 3.25 -7.21 10.53
N ASP A 25 2.83 -5.96 10.73
CA ASP A 25 1.51 -5.48 10.40
C ASP A 25 1.37 -5.72 8.91
N ALA A 26 0.78 -6.86 8.54
CA ALA A 26 0.53 -7.22 7.16
C ALA A 26 -0.08 -6.00 6.48
N GLU A 27 0.63 -5.46 5.48
CA GLU A 27 0.36 -4.19 4.80
C GLU A 27 -1.14 -4.03 4.50
N THR A 28 -1.85 -3.39 5.42
CA THR A 28 -3.20 -2.91 5.22
C THR A 28 -3.22 -1.60 4.46
N ASN A 29 -2.05 -1.10 4.01
CA ASN A 29 -1.93 0.11 3.21
C ASN A 29 -1.69 -0.27 1.76
N LEU A 30 -2.37 0.43 0.84
CA LEU A 30 -2.05 0.35 -0.57
C LEU A 30 -0.82 1.19 -0.86
N THR A 31 0.14 0.63 -1.58
CA THR A 31 1.33 1.34 -2.07
C THR A 31 1.37 1.33 -3.59
N PHE A 32 2.07 2.30 -4.16
CA PHE A 32 2.23 2.47 -5.61
C PHE A 32 3.70 2.43 -5.97
N ASP A 33 4.03 1.87 -7.13
CA ASP A 33 5.40 1.99 -7.69
C ASP A 33 5.75 3.43 -8.06
N LYS A 34 4.73 4.27 -8.30
CA LYS A 34 4.82 5.70 -8.56
C LYS A 34 3.76 6.45 -7.77
N ASN A 35 4.15 7.35 -6.88
CA ASN A 35 3.22 8.20 -6.12
C ASN A 35 2.85 9.50 -6.87
N THR A 36 3.59 9.82 -7.93
CA THR A 36 3.33 10.92 -8.86
C THR A 36 3.70 10.47 -10.26
N ILE A 37 2.85 10.75 -11.25
CA ILE A 37 3.18 10.60 -12.67
C ILE A 37 2.97 11.93 -13.40
N THR A 38 3.83 12.19 -14.38
CA THR A 38 3.72 13.32 -15.31
C THR A 38 3.51 12.76 -16.71
N LEU A 39 2.50 13.26 -17.41
CA LEU A 39 2.09 12.82 -18.74
C LEU A 39 2.01 14.02 -19.69
N SER A 40 2.24 13.77 -20.97
CA SER A 40 1.79 14.65 -22.05
C SER A 40 0.30 14.39 -22.35
N VAL A 41 -0.37 15.31 -23.04
CA VAL A 41 -1.72 15.03 -23.57
C VAL A 41 -1.67 13.81 -24.51
N ASP A 42 -2.67 12.93 -24.39
CA ASP A 42 -2.80 11.63 -25.06
C ASP A 42 -1.76 10.55 -24.69
N GLU A 43 -0.80 10.87 -23.82
CA GLU A 43 0.13 9.87 -23.27
C GLU A 43 -0.60 8.95 -22.27
N THR A 44 -0.14 7.71 -22.19
CA THR A 44 -0.60 6.74 -21.19
C THR A 44 0.58 6.18 -20.42
N ASP A 45 0.49 6.20 -19.10
CA ASP A 45 1.43 5.48 -18.21
C ASP A 45 0.65 4.52 -17.31
N THR A 46 1.35 3.53 -16.77
CA THR A 46 0.80 2.53 -15.85
C THR A 46 1.41 2.68 -14.46
N VAL A 47 0.55 2.68 -13.45
CA VAL A 47 0.89 2.59 -12.03
C VAL A 47 0.51 1.22 -11.51
N LYS A 48 1.41 0.55 -10.79
CA LYS A 48 1.15 -0.73 -10.12
C LYS A 48 0.75 -0.52 -8.67
N VAL A 49 -0.24 -1.29 -8.24
CA VAL A 49 -0.73 -1.32 -6.86
C VAL A 49 -0.15 -2.53 -6.13
N SER A 50 0.34 -2.32 -4.92
CA SER A 50 0.79 -3.33 -3.97
C SER A 50 0.02 -3.21 -2.64
N GLY A 51 -0.08 -4.31 -1.89
CA GLY A 51 -0.88 -4.37 -0.65
C GLY A 51 -2.38 -4.55 -0.89
N GLY A 52 -3.16 -4.71 0.18
CA GLY A 52 -4.62 -4.85 0.13
C GLY A 52 -5.14 -6.11 -0.57
N SER A 53 -6.40 -6.08 -1.00
CA SER A 53 -7.12 -7.20 -1.63
C SER A 53 -7.85 -6.81 -2.92
N THR A 54 -7.73 -7.63 -3.96
CA THR A 54 -8.43 -7.45 -5.23
C THR A 54 -9.94 -7.78 -5.13
N PRO A 55 -10.79 -7.23 -6.02
CA PRO A 55 -10.46 -6.25 -7.07
C PRO A 55 -10.21 -4.85 -6.52
N TYR A 56 -9.43 -4.05 -7.27
CA TYR A 56 -9.27 -2.62 -7.00
C TYR A 56 -10.24 -1.79 -7.85
N THR A 57 -10.57 -0.59 -7.37
CA THR A 57 -11.24 0.47 -8.14
C THR A 57 -10.36 1.71 -8.14
N ALA A 58 -10.33 2.44 -9.25
CA ALA A 58 -9.70 3.75 -9.35
C ALA A 58 -10.75 4.80 -9.70
N VAL A 59 -10.67 5.97 -9.06
CA VAL A 59 -11.53 7.12 -9.31
C VAL A 59 -10.67 8.37 -9.39
N GLU A 60 -10.75 9.08 -10.49
CA GLU A 60 -10.11 10.38 -10.70
C GLU A 60 -10.89 11.47 -9.95
N SER A 61 -10.19 12.41 -9.32
CA SER A 61 -10.84 13.61 -8.80
C SER A 61 -11.35 14.56 -9.89
N ASP A 62 -10.77 14.47 -11.10
CA ASP A 62 -11.18 15.23 -12.27
C ASP A 62 -11.01 14.38 -13.55
N ALA A 63 -12.13 13.80 -14.01
CA ALA A 63 -12.20 12.99 -15.22
C ALA A 63 -12.10 13.81 -16.53
N THR A 64 -12.01 15.14 -16.44
CA THR A 64 -11.72 15.99 -17.61
C THR A 64 -10.22 16.15 -17.87
N VAL A 65 -9.37 15.81 -16.88
CA VAL A 65 -7.90 15.91 -16.95
C VAL A 65 -7.27 14.57 -17.32
N VAL A 66 -7.76 13.46 -16.74
CA VAL A 66 -7.26 12.10 -17.02
C VAL A 66 -8.40 11.08 -17.08
N ASP A 67 -8.12 9.93 -17.70
CA ASP A 67 -8.96 8.73 -17.69
C ASP A 67 -8.14 7.53 -17.16
N ALA A 68 -8.66 6.82 -16.16
CA ALA A 68 -7.98 5.74 -15.47
C ALA A 68 -8.77 4.43 -15.59
N THR A 69 -8.07 3.38 -16.03
CA THR A 69 -8.63 2.04 -16.18
C THR A 69 -7.89 1.04 -15.32
N VAL A 70 -8.63 0.17 -14.64
CA VAL A 70 -8.06 -0.84 -13.74
C VAL A 70 -8.03 -2.20 -14.44
N SER A 71 -6.86 -2.83 -14.44
CA SER A 71 -6.67 -4.21 -14.89
C SER A 71 -5.85 -4.99 -13.86
N SER A 72 -6.52 -5.82 -13.08
CA SER A 72 -5.93 -6.54 -11.93
C SER A 72 -5.29 -5.54 -10.95
N ALA A 73 -3.96 -5.54 -10.82
CA ALA A 73 -3.19 -4.64 -9.95
C ALA A 73 -2.50 -3.49 -10.71
N LYS A 74 -2.95 -3.19 -11.94
CA LYS A 74 -2.40 -2.12 -12.77
C LYS A 74 -3.48 -1.07 -13.04
N ILE A 75 -3.12 0.19 -12.88
CA ILE A 75 -3.94 1.35 -13.22
C ILE A 75 -3.29 2.01 -14.44
N ALA A 76 -3.92 1.91 -15.60
CA ALA A 76 -3.49 2.64 -16.78
C ALA A 76 -4.16 4.02 -16.76
N VAL A 77 -3.36 5.08 -16.87
CA VAL A 77 -3.80 6.47 -16.76
C VAL A 77 -3.45 7.18 -18.06
N LYS A 78 -4.46 7.71 -18.75
CA LYS A 78 -4.32 8.49 -19.96
C LYS A 78 -4.49 9.98 -19.66
N GLY A 79 -3.56 10.82 -20.12
CA GLY A 79 -3.71 12.27 -20.09
C GLY A 79 -4.73 12.76 -21.13
N LEU A 80 -5.74 13.52 -20.71
CA LEU A 80 -6.77 14.07 -21.60
C LEU A 80 -6.60 15.57 -21.84
N LYS A 81 -6.20 16.31 -20.79
CA LYS A 81 -6.09 17.76 -20.81
C LYS A 81 -5.04 18.22 -19.80
N VAL A 82 -4.27 19.26 -20.13
CA VAL A 82 -3.32 19.92 -19.22
C VAL A 82 -4.00 20.27 -17.90
N GLY A 83 -3.37 19.88 -16.79
CA GLY A 83 -3.92 20.05 -15.46
C GLY A 83 -3.24 19.18 -14.41
N ASN A 84 -3.65 19.35 -13.16
CA ASN A 84 -3.23 18.49 -12.06
C ASN A 84 -4.49 17.83 -11.48
N THR A 85 -4.40 16.55 -11.17
CA THR A 85 -5.49 15.78 -10.57
C THR A 85 -4.91 14.69 -9.66
N THR A 86 -5.78 13.94 -9.00
CA THR A 86 -5.41 12.79 -8.17
C THR A 86 -6.25 11.60 -8.57
N ILE A 87 -5.72 10.40 -8.35
CA ILE A 87 -6.47 9.15 -8.51
C ILE A 87 -6.52 8.47 -7.15
N LYS A 88 -7.75 8.23 -6.68
CA LYS A 88 -8.00 7.43 -5.48
C LYS A 88 -8.18 5.97 -5.88
N VAL A 89 -7.31 5.12 -5.37
CA VAL A 89 -7.42 3.67 -5.51
C VAL A 89 -8.01 3.10 -4.22
N THR A 90 -9.01 2.22 -4.36
CA THR A 90 -9.66 1.53 -3.24
C THR A 90 -9.66 0.03 -3.49
N ASP A 91 -9.37 -0.77 -2.47
CA ASP A 91 -9.40 -2.22 -2.52
C ASP A 91 -10.78 -2.79 -2.17
N LYS A 92 -10.93 -4.12 -2.27
CA LYS A 92 -12.18 -4.82 -1.95
C LYS A 92 -12.68 -4.56 -0.52
N ASN A 93 -11.77 -4.32 0.42
CA ASN A 93 -12.07 -4.13 1.83
C ASN A 93 -12.24 -2.66 2.24
N GLY A 94 -12.14 -1.72 1.28
CA GLY A 94 -12.28 -0.29 1.52
C GLY A 94 -10.98 0.43 1.92
N VAL A 95 -9.84 -0.28 1.94
CA VAL A 95 -8.52 0.35 2.07
C VAL A 95 -8.31 1.25 0.87
N ASN A 96 -7.86 2.48 1.10
CA ASN A 96 -7.65 3.43 0.03
C ASN A 96 -6.34 4.20 0.17
N ALA A 97 -5.76 4.55 -0.98
CA ALA A 97 -4.61 5.43 -1.11
C ALA A 97 -4.75 6.26 -2.39
N THR A 98 -3.98 7.35 -2.50
CA THR A 98 -4.02 8.26 -3.63
C THR A 98 -2.64 8.48 -4.22
N PHE A 99 -2.56 8.68 -5.53
CA PHE A 99 -1.37 9.20 -6.20
C PHE A 99 -1.71 10.42 -7.06
N ALA A 100 -0.73 11.30 -7.25
CA ALA A 100 -0.90 12.53 -8.00
C ALA A 100 -0.62 12.32 -9.50
N VAL A 101 -1.33 13.07 -10.33
CA VAL A 101 -1.12 13.08 -11.79
C VAL A 101 -1.01 14.52 -12.27
N LYS A 102 0.02 14.80 -13.06
CA LYS A 102 0.19 16.06 -13.78
C LYS A 102 0.16 15.79 -15.27
N VAL A 103 -0.63 16.56 -16.01
CA VAL A 103 -0.65 16.55 -17.48
C VAL A 103 -0.08 17.88 -17.97
N GLU A 104 0.91 17.80 -18.85
CA GLU A 104 1.63 18.92 -19.46
C GLU A 104 1.39 18.95 -20.98
N GLU A 105 1.78 20.06 -21.63
CA GLU A 105 1.67 20.25 -23.09
C GLU A 105 2.62 19.37 -23.89
#